data_AF-A0A966HIN6-F1
#
_entry.id   AF-A0A966HIN6-F1
#
_cell.length_a   1.000
_cell.length_b   1.000
_cell.length_c   1.000
_cell.angle_alpha   90.00
_cell.angle_beta   90.00
_cell.angle_gamma   90.00
#
_symmetry.space_group_name_H-M   'P 1'
#
loop_
_entity.id
_entity.type
_entity.pdbx_description
1 polymer ?
#
loop_
_entity_poly.entity_id
_entity_poly.type
_entity_poly.pdbx_seq_one_letter_code
_entity_poly.pdbx_strand_id
1 'polypeptide(L)'
;MYSFLKKRLIILLLFVIIALTMALLNVSDYFKPVIDFMVQINPIINTFALGGVILLWIQIKAEHERSRREKAVDLLLKWNDSLKKETTAARRVVEEFTPDQCRCLYKEEPFCVNKKQYKAIFKIMNDDGCKEAEEDEAEQHKLNPEEISKLRWLTISFLNMFESILVAWQYSVADRSIIEAQFSYLFDGSKGYAALNNFRMACGEGACYPAIEVFAVHVQEKKYEALIEKGNVV
;
A
#
# COMPACT_ATOMS: atom_id res chain seq x y z
N MET A 1 -4.77 -97.63 -8.33
CA MET A 1 -4.62 -96.96 -7.00
C MET A 1 -4.38 -95.44 -7.11
N TYR A 2 -3.59 -94.96 -8.08
CA TYR A 2 -3.23 -93.52 -8.23
C TYR A 2 -4.39 -92.58 -8.62
N SER A 3 -5.35 -93.03 -9.45
CA SER A 3 -6.52 -92.23 -9.86
C SER A 3 -7.50 -91.95 -8.72
N PHE A 4 -7.53 -92.79 -7.68
CA PHE A 4 -8.47 -92.66 -6.56
C PHE A 4 -7.97 -91.62 -5.53
N LEU A 5 -6.65 -91.58 -5.27
CA LEU A 5 -6.03 -90.55 -4.43
C LEU A 5 -6.15 -89.15 -5.05
N LYS A 6 -5.95 -89.02 -6.38
CA LYS A 6 -6.02 -87.72 -7.07
C LYS A 6 -7.43 -87.10 -7.00
N LYS A 7 -8.48 -87.91 -7.11
CA LYS A 7 -9.88 -87.44 -6.95
C LYS A 7 -10.16 -86.96 -5.52
N ARG A 8 -9.67 -87.68 -4.50
CA ARG A 8 -9.83 -87.26 -3.09
C ARG A 8 -9.08 -85.96 -2.76
N LEU A 9 -7.89 -85.77 -3.33
CA LEU A 9 -7.10 -84.54 -3.16
C LEU A 9 -7.82 -83.33 -3.76
N ILE A 10 -8.39 -83.46 -4.96
CA ILE A 10 -9.13 -82.37 -5.63
C ILE A 10 -10.37 -81.99 -4.82
N ILE A 11 -11.10 -82.97 -4.28
CA ILE A 11 -12.29 -82.72 -3.45
C ILE A 11 -11.89 -81.97 -2.16
N LEU A 12 -10.78 -82.35 -1.53
CA LEU A 12 -10.26 -81.67 -0.33
C LEU A 12 -9.85 -80.22 -0.64
N LEU A 13 -9.19 -80.00 -1.78
CA LEU A 13 -8.77 -78.66 -2.23
C LEU A 13 -9.98 -77.76 -2.53
N LEU A 14 -11.02 -78.31 -3.17
CA LEU A 14 -12.29 -77.62 -3.40
C LEU A 14 -12.97 -77.24 -2.07
N PHE A 15 -12.95 -78.14 -1.08
CA PHE A 15 -13.53 -77.88 0.24
C PHE A 15 -12.78 -76.77 0.98
N VAL A 16 -11.44 -76.75 0.89
CA VAL A 16 -10.60 -75.70 1.47
C VAL A 16 -10.86 -74.36 0.79
N ILE A 17 -10.96 -74.33 -0.54
CA ILE A 17 -11.27 -73.10 -1.29
C ILE A 17 -12.66 -72.57 -0.90
N ILE A 18 -13.67 -73.44 -0.83
CA ILE A 18 -15.03 -73.05 -0.41
C ILE A 18 -15.00 -72.50 1.03
N ALA A 19 -14.35 -73.19 1.96
CA ALA A 19 -14.21 -72.72 3.35
C ALA A 19 -13.50 -71.37 3.44
N LEU A 20 -12.44 -71.15 2.64
CA LEU A 20 -11.71 -69.90 2.58
C LEU A 20 -12.57 -68.76 2.01
N THR A 21 -13.34 -69.03 0.94
CA THR A 21 -14.25 -68.04 0.36
C THR A 21 -15.40 -67.68 1.31
N MET A 22 -15.96 -68.65 2.04
CA MET A 22 -16.98 -68.40 3.05
C MET A 22 -16.43 -67.61 4.24
N ALA A 23 -15.18 -67.88 4.65
CA ALA A 23 -14.51 -67.09 5.68
C ALA A 23 -14.25 -65.65 5.22
N LEU A 24 -13.81 -65.44 3.98
CA LEU A 24 -13.61 -64.10 3.40
C LEU A 24 -14.92 -63.32 3.25
N LEU A 25 -16.01 -63.97 2.84
CA LEU A 25 -17.34 -63.36 2.77
C LEU A 25 -17.87 -62.96 4.15
N ASN A 26 -17.71 -63.82 5.16
CA ASN A 26 -18.10 -63.49 6.54
C ASN A 26 -17.29 -62.31 7.12
N VAL A 27 -16.00 -62.19 6.77
CA VAL A 27 -15.19 -61.02 7.16
C VAL A 27 -15.69 -59.76 6.46
N SER A 28 -16.04 -59.84 5.17
CA SER A 28 -16.62 -58.71 4.43
C SER A 28 -17.95 -58.23 5.03
N ASP A 29 -18.84 -59.16 5.41
CA ASP A 29 -20.12 -58.81 6.04
C ASP A 29 -19.96 -58.17 7.42
N TYR A 30 -18.90 -58.52 8.15
CA TYR A 30 -18.55 -57.88 9.42
C TYR A 30 -18.09 -56.42 9.26
N PHE A 31 -17.39 -56.09 8.16
CA PHE A 31 -16.91 -54.73 7.89
C PHE A 31 -17.91 -53.83 7.16
N LYS A 32 -18.93 -54.41 6.51
CA LYS A 32 -19.99 -53.68 5.79
C LYS A 32 -20.66 -52.56 6.63
N PRO A 33 -21.09 -52.77 7.89
CA PRO A 33 -21.69 -51.68 8.68
C PRO A 33 -20.70 -50.54 8.99
N VAL A 34 -19.41 -50.85 9.11
CA VAL A 34 -18.35 -49.84 9.32
C VAL A 34 -18.14 -49.02 8.04
N ILE A 35 -18.10 -49.67 6.89
CA ILE A 35 -17.98 -49.01 5.58
C ILE A 35 -19.20 -48.14 5.30
N ASP A 36 -20.42 -48.65 5.53
CA ASP A 36 -21.65 -47.89 5.33
C ASP A 36 -21.73 -46.67 6.24
N PHE A 37 -21.30 -46.79 7.51
CA PHE A 37 -21.16 -45.66 8.42
C PHE A 37 -20.16 -44.62 7.90
N MET A 38 -18.98 -45.04 7.44
CA MET A 38 -17.97 -44.15 6.86
C MET A 38 -18.48 -43.41 5.62
N VAL A 39 -19.23 -44.08 4.75
CA VAL A 39 -19.84 -43.46 3.55
C VAL A 39 -20.90 -42.42 3.95
N GLN A 40 -21.69 -42.69 4.99
CA GLN A 40 -22.71 -41.74 5.49
C GLN A 40 -22.11 -40.50 6.17
N ILE A 41 -20.97 -40.62 6.86
CA ILE A 41 -20.32 -39.47 7.52
C ILE A 41 -19.44 -38.63 6.57
N ASN A 42 -18.96 -39.21 5.47
CA ASN A 42 -18.11 -38.52 4.50
C ASN A 42 -18.68 -37.18 3.97
N PRO A 43 -19.98 -37.07 3.58
CA PRO A 43 -20.54 -35.78 3.17
C PRO A 43 -20.56 -34.74 4.30
N ILE A 44 -20.73 -35.18 5.56
CA ILE A 44 -20.69 -34.31 6.74
C ILE A 44 -19.28 -33.76 6.92
N ILE A 45 -18.25 -34.63 6.88
CA ILE A 45 -16.84 -34.24 6.97
C ILE A 45 -16.48 -33.24 5.87
N ASN A 46 -16.88 -33.52 4.62
CA ASN A 46 -16.62 -32.62 3.49
C ASN A 46 -17.33 -31.27 3.65
N THR A 47 -18.55 -31.26 4.21
CA THR A 47 -19.30 -30.01 4.48
C THR A 47 -18.58 -29.18 5.55
N PHE A 48 -18.10 -29.80 6.63
CA PHE A 48 -17.31 -29.12 7.65
C PHE A 48 -15.98 -28.59 7.10
N ALA A 49 -15.30 -29.36 6.24
CA ALA A 49 -14.07 -28.93 5.60
C ALA A 49 -14.30 -27.69 4.72
N LEU A 50 -15.36 -27.67 3.91
CA LEU A 50 -15.76 -26.51 3.10
C LEU A 50 -16.07 -25.29 3.98
N GLY A 51 -16.82 -25.49 5.06
CA GLY A 51 -17.10 -24.43 6.04
C GLY A 51 -15.81 -23.86 6.65
N GLY A 52 -14.85 -24.72 6.98
CA GLY A 52 -13.53 -24.31 7.46
C GLY A 52 -12.77 -23.44 6.46
N VAL A 53 -12.76 -23.80 5.18
CA VAL A 53 -12.12 -23.00 4.12
C VAL A 53 -12.78 -21.62 3.99
N ILE A 54 -14.11 -21.55 4.07
CA ILE A 54 -14.85 -20.28 4.02
C ILE A 54 -14.50 -19.39 5.22
N LEU A 55 -14.48 -19.95 6.44
CA LEU A 55 -14.11 -19.22 7.64
C LEU A 55 -12.67 -18.70 7.58
N LEU A 56 -11.73 -19.53 7.10
CA LEU A 56 -10.34 -19.11 6.89
C LEU A 56 -10.24 -17.96 5.90
N TRP A 57 -11.00 -18.02 4.80
CA TRP A 57 -11.02 -16.94 3.81
C TRP A 57 -11.56 -15.62 4.40
N ILE A 58 -12.63 -15.69 5.20
CA ILE A 58 -13.16 -14.53 5.93
C ILE A 58 -12.13 -13.98 6.91
N GLN A 59 -11.46 -14.85 7.67
CA GLN A 59 -10.43 -14.45 8.63
C GLN A 59 -9.25 -13.77 7.95
N ILE A 60 -8.72 -14.36 6.88
CA ILE A 60 -7.62 -13.78 6.08
C ILE A 60 -8.02 -12.41 5.54
N LYS A 61 -9.25 -12.26 5.04
CA LYS A 61 -9.75 -10.97 4.54
C LYS A 61 -9.85 -9.92 5.64
N ALA A 62 -10.39 -10.29 6.81
CA ALA A 62 -10.51 -9.40 7.96
C ALA A 62 -9.13 -8.99 8.52
N GLU A 63 -8.20 -9.94 8.59
CA GLU A 63 -6.82 -9.69 9.04
C GLU A 63 -6.06 -8.79 8.06
N HIS A 64 -6.21 -9.03 6.74
CA HIS A 64 -5.65 -8.13 5.73
C HIS A 64 -6.23 -6.71 5.84
N GLU A 65 -7.52 -6.55 6.06
CA GLU A 65 -8.13 -5.23 6.24
C GLU A 65 -7.61 -4.52 7.49
N ARG A 66 -7.52 -5.24 8.62
CA ARG A 66 -6.90 -4.73 9.84
C ARG A 66 -5.45 -4.31 9.61
N SER A 67 -4.66 -5.16 8.96
CA SER A 67 -3.25 -4.90 8.65
C SER A 67 -3.07 -3.67 7.77
N ARG A 68 -3.93 -3.47 6.75
CA ARG A 68 -3.90 -2.25 5.92
C ARG A 68 -4.18 -0.99 6.72
N ARG A 69 -5.12 -1.04 7.67
CA ARG A 69 -5.47 0.09 8.54
C ARG A 69 -4.34 0.41 9.52
N GLU A 70 -3.79 -0.61 10.17
CA GLU A 70 -2.61 -0.46 11.04
C GLU A 70 -1.44 0.15 10.26
N LYS A 71 -1.20 -0.34 9.03
CA LYS A 71 -0.15 0.20 8.17
C LYS A 71 -0.38 1.66 7.78
N ALA A 72 -1.62 2.05 7.49
CA ALA A 72 -1.96 3.44 7.21
C ALA A 72 -1.66 4.34 8.43
N VAL A 73 -2.03 3.90 9.63
CA VAL A 73 -1.74 4.63 10.87
C VAL A 73 -0.24 4.77 11.10
N ASP A 74 0.54 3.70 10.93
CA ASP A 74 2.01 3.74 11.04
C ASP A 74 2.64 4.74 10.07
N LEU A 75 2.15 4.78 8.82
CA LEU A 75 2.62 5.73 7.82
C LEU A 75 2.26 7.18 8.18
N LEU A 76 1.07 7.41 8.75
CA LEU A 76 0.67 8.73 9.24
C LEU A 76 1.50 9.19 10.44
N LEU A 77 1.83 8.28 11.36
CA LEU A 77 2.74 8.58 12.47
C LEU A 77 4.13 8.95 11.95
N LYS A 78 4.70 8.15 11.04
CA LYS A 78 5.98 8.45 10.41
C LYS A 78 5.98 9.77 9.64
N TRP A 79 4.89 10.07 8.95
CA TRP A 79 4.70 11.36 8.31
C TRP A 79 4.77 12.49 9.32
N ASN A 80 3.99 12.41 10.40
CA ASN A 80 3.96 13.42 11.44
C ASN A 80 5.34 13.62 12.09
N ASP A 81 6.06 12.53 12.38
CA ASP A 81 7.41 12.58 12.96
C ASP A 81 8.44 13.19 11.99
N SER A 82 8.21 13.08 10.68
CA SER A 82 9.05 13.69 9.65
C SER A 82 8.78 15.18 9.44
N LEU A 83 7.62 15.68 9.85
CA LEU A 83 7.22 17.08 9.67
C LEU A 83 7.93 18.00 10.67
N LYS A 84 9.13 18.44 10.30
CA LYS A 84 9.81 19.53 10.98
C LYS A 84 9.25 20.89 10.54
N LYS A 85 9.36 21.88 11.43
CA LYS A 85 9.00 23.28 11.14
C LYS A 85 9.73 23.80 9.89
N GLU A 86 11.02 23.52 9.81
CA GLU A 86 11.88 23.83 8.66
C GLU A 86 11.35 23.22 7.35
N THR A 87 11.04 21.92 7.34
CA THR A 87 10.54 21.20 6.16
C THR A 87 9.19 21.76 5.70
N THR A 88 8.30 22.07 6.64
CA THR A 88 6.98 22.64 6.33
C THR A 88 7.10 24.04 5.74
N ALA A 89 8.02 24.85 6.28
CA ALA A 89 8.32 26.19 5.76
C ALA A 89 8.98 26.11 4.38
N ALA A 90 9.97 25.24 4.20
CA ALA A 90 10.65 25.00 2.93
C ALA A 90 9.65 24.63 1.83
N ARG A 91 8.77 23.66 2.10
CA ARG A 91 7.69 23.29 1.17
C ARG A 91 6.86 24.49 0.76
N ARG A 92 6.39 25.30 1.72
CA ARG A 92 5.55 26.47 1.42
C ARG A 92 6.26 27.49 0.54
N VAL A 93 7.54 27.73 0.79
CA VAL A 93 8.34 28.66 -0.02
C VAL A 93 8.54 28.13 -1.44
N VAL A 94 8.92 26.86 -1.57
CA VAL A 94 9.19 26.25 -2.89
C VAL A 94 7.91 26.08 -3.72
N GLU A 95 6.75 25.94 -3.09
CA GLU A 95 5.46 25.95 -3.81
C GLU A 95 5.17 27.31 -4.47
N GLU A 96 5.70 28.42 -3.93
CA GLU A 96 5.61 29.75 -4.53
C GLU A 96 6.69 30.02 -5.60
N PHE A 97 7.59 29.07 -5.88
CA PHE A 97 8.65 29.25 -6.87
C PHE A 97 8.15 29.07 -8.31
N THR A 98 8.77 29.85 -9.21
CA THR A 98 8.55 29.67 -10.64
C THR A 98 9.19 28.36 -11.14
N PRO A 99 8.73 27.82 -12.28
CA PRO A 99 9.35 26.64 -12.87
C PRO A 99 10.87 26.77 -13.07
N ASP A 100 11.35 27.95 -13.46
CA ASP A 100 12.79 28.20 -13.64
C ASP A 100 13.56 28.20 -12.32
N GLN A 101 13.01 28.83 -11.27
CA GLN A 101 13.60 28.78 -9.93
C GLN A 101 13.66 27.35 -9.38
N CYS A 102 12.64 26.53 -9.63
CA CYS A 102 12.64 25.11 -9.28
C CYS A 102 13.73 24.32 -10.03
N ARG A 103 13.96 24.62 -11.32
CA ARG A 103 15.06 24.01 -12.09
C ARG A 103 16.41 24.40 -11.51
N CYS A 104 16.63 25.68 -11.19
CA CYS A 104 17.87 26.14 -10.56
C CYS A 104 18.06 25.49 -9.18
N LEU A 105 17.01 25.44 -8.35
CA LEU A 105 17.05 24.79 -7.04
C LEU A 105 17.41 23.30 -7.15
N TYR A 106 16.82 22.57 -8.11
CA TYR A 106 17.12 21.16 -8.31
C TYR A 106 18.58 20.91 -8.72
N LYS A 107 19.12 21.76 -9.58
CA LYS A 107 20.52 21.71 -10.08
C LYS A 107 21.54 22.33 -9.13
N GLU A 108 21.10 22.93 -8.03
CA GLU A 108 21.94 23.71 -7.10
C GLU A 108 22.61 24.92 -7.77
N GLU A 109 21.96 25.50 -8.77
CA GLU A 109 22.42 26.70 -9.46
C GLU A 109 21.94 27.97 -8.72
N PRO A 110 22.73 29.05 -8.70
CA PRO A 110 22.36 30.29 -8.01
C PRO A 110 21.21 31.01 -8.74
N PHE A 111 20.20 31.46 -7.98
CA PHE A 111 19.08 32.23 -8.50
C PHE A 111 18.63 33.31 -7.50
N CYS A 112 17.84 34.25 -7.99
CA CYS A 112 17.28 35.34 -7.18
C CYS A 112 15.85 35.01 -6.74
N VAL A 113 15.53 35.44 -5.52
CA VAL A 113 14.20 35.36 -4.92
C VAL A 113 13.73 36.74 -4.50
N ASN A 114 12.41 36.93 -4.39
CA ASN A 114 11.86 38.19 -3.89
C ASN A 114 12.10 38.33 -2.38
N LYS A 115 12.00 39.56 -1.85
CA LYS A 115 12.20 39.86 -0.42
C LYS A 115 11.30 39.01 0.51
N LYS A 116 10.07 38.70 0.11
CA LYS A 116 9.12 37.88 0.90
C LYS A 116 9.63 36.43 1.03
N GLN A 117 10.04 35.83 -0.09
CA GLN A 117 10.61 34.50 -0.17
C GLN A 117 11.92 34.43 0.60
N TYR A 118 12.81 35.41 0.43
CA TYR A 118 14.08 35.47 1.14
C TYR A 118 13.90 35.50 2.66
N LYS A 119 13.00 36.35 3.18
CA LYS A 119 12.67 36.37 4.63
C LYS A 119 12.19 35.02 5.15
N ALA A 120 11.44 34.26 4.35
CA ALA A 120 10.98 32.94 4.73
C ALA A 120 12.12 31.90 4.70
N ILE A 121 13.02 31.98 3.70
CA ILE A 121 14.22 31.12 3.61
C ILE A 121 15.16 31.40 4.77
N PHE A 122 15.41 32.66 5.09
CA PHE A 122 16.28 33.06 6.19
C PHE A 122 15.81 32.49 7.55
N LYS A 123 14.49 32.42 7.77
CA LYS A 123 13.89 31.78 8.97
C LYS A 123 14.03 30.25 8.99
N ILE A 124 14.24 29.62 7.85
CA ILE A 124 14.53 28.18 7.75
C ILE A 124 16.01 27.92 8.03
N MET A 125 16.88 28.87 7.70
CA MET A 125 18.33 28.75 7.94
C MET A 125 18.68 28.97 9.40
N ASN A 126 18.07 29.99 10.03
CA ASN A 126 18.31 30.36 11.42
C ASN A 126 17.17 29.82 12.30
N ASP A 127 17.35 28.60 12.82
CA ASP A 127 16.40 27.96 13.75
C ASP A 127 16.24 28.75 15.06
N ASP A 128 17.25 29.58 15.36
CA ASP A 128 17.32 30.46 16.53
C ASP A 128 16.80 31.85 16.15
N GLY A 129 15.61 32.21 16.64
CA GLY A 129 14.88 33.46 16.33
C GLY A 129 15.54 34.78 16.78
N CYS A 130 16.87 34.86 16.79
CA CYS A 130 17.66 35.97 17.34
C CYS A 130 18.38 36.80 16.27
N LYS A 131 18.30 36.46 14.98
CA LYS A 131 18.82 37.30 13.90
C LYS A 131 17.66 37.81 13.07
N GLU A 132 17.42 39.11 13.10
CA GLU A 132 16.59 39.75 12.10
C GLU A 132 17.33 39.68 10.76
N ALA A 133 16.61 39.34 9.68
CA ALA A 133 17.17 39.50 8.36
C ALA A 133 17.52 40.98 8.19
N GLU A 134 18.79 41.28 7.88
CA GLU A 134 19.23 42.65 7.63
C GLU A 134 18.24 43.34 6.69
N GLU A 135 17.84 44.58 7.04
CA GLU A 135 16.92 45.37 6.22
C GLU A 135 17.61 45.85 4.95
N ASP A 136 17.91 44.91 4.04
CA ASP A 136 18.35 45.27 2.71
C ASP A 136 17.15 45.79 1.91
N GLU A 137 17.31 46.96 1.29
CA GLU A 137 16.33 47.57 0.38
C GLU A 137 16.20 46.82 -0.95
N ALA A 138 17.05 45.82 -1.21
CA ALA A 138 17.04 45.05 -2.44
C ALA A 138 15.71 44.32 -2.67
N GLU A 139 15.06 44.58 -3.82
CA GLU A 139 13.83 43.88 -4.20
C GLU A 139 14.05 42.38 -4.45
N GLN A 140 15.26 42.02 -4.88
CA GLN A 140 15.69 40.66 -5.17
C GLN A 140 16.97 40.31 -4.42
N HIS A 141 16.98 39.14 -3.81
CA HIS A 141 18.12 38.60 -3.08
C HIS A 141 18.63 37.34 -3.77
N LYS A 142 19.94 37.27 -3.99
CA LYS A 142 20.59 36.09 -4.54
C LYS A 142 20.87 35.10 -3.42
N LEU A 143 20.37 33.87 -3.55
CA LEU A 143 20.61 32.83 -2.55
C LEU A 143 22.06 32.38 -2.58
N ASN A 144 22.63 32.14 -1.40
CA ASN A 144 23.95 31.55 -1.28
C ASN A 144 23.89 30.02 -1.52
N PRO A 145 25.03 29.36 -1.83
CA PRO A 145 25.03 27.93 -2.12
C PRO A 145 24.54 27.05 -0.95
N GLU A 146 24.80 27.45 0.29
CA GLU A 146 24.38 26.70 1.49
C GLU A 146 22.85 26.72 1.65
N GLU A 147 22.23 27.88 1.41
CA GLU A 147 20.79 28.08 1.42
C GLU A 147 20.10 27.22 0.37
N ILE A 148 20.65 27.22 -0.85
CA ILE A 148 20.12 26.42 -1.96
C ILE A 148 20.22 24.93 -1.62
N SER A 149 21.37 24.49 -1.11
CA SER A 149 21.61 23.09 -0.73
C SER A 149 20.67 22.64 0.39
N LYS A 150 20.53 23.42 1.48
CA LYS A 150 19.60 23.09 2.59
C LYS A 150 18.15 23.10 2.12
N LEU A 151 17.74 24.09 1.32
CA LEU A 151 16.36 24.17 0.81
C LEU A 151 16.03 23.00 -0.12
N ARG A 152 16.97 22.64 -1.01
CA ARG A 152 16.85 21.46 -1.89
C ARG A 152 16.73 20.18 -1.07
N TRP A 153 17.60 19.99 -0.07
CA TRP A 153 17.57 18.82 0.81
C TRP A 153 16.22 18.66 1.52
N LEU A 154 15.70 19.74 2.12
CA LEU A 154 14.41 19.72 2.81
C LEU A 154 13.26 19.38 1.86
N THR A 155 13.28 19.95 0.65
CA THR A 155 12.27 19.73 -0.39
C THR A 155 12.26 18.28 -0.88
N ILE A 156 13.44 17.74 -1.22
CA ILE A 156 13.58 16.35 -1.65
C ILE A 156 13.20 15.38 -0.52
N SER A 157 13.60 15.67 0.72
CA SER A 157 13.25 14.84 1.89
C SER A 157 11.73 14.76 2.08
N PHE A 158 11.03 15.88 1.95
CA PHE A 158 9.57 15.94 1.98
C PHE A 158 8.96 15.07 0.86
N LEU A 159 9.41 15.26 -0.38
CA LEU A 159 8.87 14.53 -1.53
C LEU A 159 9.13 13.03 -1.45
N ASN A 160 10.32 12.61 -1.02
CA ASN A 160 10.65 11.19 -0.89
C ASN A 160 9.82 10.51 0.19
N MET A 161 9.58 11.17 1.32
CA MET A 161 8.70 10.66 2.36
C MET A 161 7.26 10.55 1.84
N PHE A 162 6.79 11.59 1.15
CA PHE A 162 5.43 11.63 0.63
C PHE A 162 5.20 10.57 -0.45
N GLU A 163 6.13 10.44 -1.41
CA GLU A 163 6.14 9.38 -2.43
C GLU A 163 6.12 7.98 -1.79
N SER A 164 6.92 7.75 -0.74
CA SER A 164 6.95 6.45 -0.06
C SER A 164 5.61 6.07 0.57
N ILE A 165 4.88 7.04 1.11
CA ILE A 165 3.53 6.85 1.64
C ILE A 165 2.55 6.55 0.50
N LEU A 166 2.64 7.31 -0.60
CA LEU A 166 1.74 7.14 -1.73
C LEU A 166 2.00 5.86 -2.52
N VAL A 167 3.21 5.32 -2.54
CA VAL A 167 3.49 3.98 -3.05
C VAL A 167 2.68 2.93 -2.28
N ALA A 168 2.62 3.03 -0.94
CA ALA A 168 1.81 2.12 -0.14
C ALA A 168 0.30 2.26 -0.41
N TRP A 169 -0.16 3.47 -0.74
CA TRP A 169 -1.54 3.70 -1.20
C TRP A 169 -1.78 3.10 -2.60
N GLN A 170 -0.88 3.32 -3.55
CA GLN A 170 -1.01 2.89 -4.94
C GLN A 170 -1.13 1.37 -5.04
N TYR A 171 -0.32 0.63 -4.27
CA TYR A 171 -0.36 -0.83 -4.23
C TYR A 171 -1.36 -1.40 -3.21
N SER A 172 -2.25 -0.57 -2.64
CA SER A 172 -3.26 -1.00 -1.65
C SER A 172 -2.67 -1.75 -0.44
N VAL A 173 -1.43 -1.43 -0.07
CA VAL A 173 -0.74 -1.98 1.11
C VAL A 173 -1.23 -1.27 2.37
N ALA A 174 -1.52 0.03 2.27
CA ALA A 174 -2.19 0.81 3.30
C ALA A 174 -3.67 1.04 2.92
N ASP A 175 -4.50 1.33 3.92
CA ASP A 175 -5.89 1.70 3.69
C ASP A 175 -5.99 2.97 2.84
N ARG A 176 -6.51 2.83 1.60
CA ARG A 176 -6.57 3.92 0.64
C ARG A 176 -7.44 5.08 1.11
N SER A 177 -8.57 4.76 1.76
CA SER A 177 -9.53 5.77 2.19
C SER A 177 -8.93 6.69 3.26
N ILE A 178 -8.14 6.12 4.17
CA ILE A 178 -7.45 6.87 5.23
C ILE A 178 -6.41 7.79 4.62
N ILE A 179 -5.53 7.28 3.76
CA ILE A 179 -4.49 8.09 3.11
C ILE A 179 -5.12 9.21 2.26
N GLU A 180 -6.16 8.90 1.49
CA GLU A 180 -6.89 9.92 0.70
C GLU A 180 -7.44 11.04 1.58
N ALA A 181 -8.15 10.69 2.67
CA ALA A 181 -8.72 11.67 3.56
C ALA A 181 -7.64 12.59 4.18
N GLN A 182 -6.48 12.03 4.54
CA GLN A 182 -5.41 12.77 5.20
C GLN A 182 -4.55 13.60 4.25
N PHE A 183 -4.41 13.24 2.98
CA PHE A 183 -3.47 13.90 2.07
C PHE A 183 -4.11 14.66 0.91
N SER A 184 -5.42 14.51 0.65
CA SER A 184 -6.10 15.21 -0.45
C SER A 184 -5.99 16.74 -0.37
N TYR A 185 -5.79 17.31 0.83
CA TYR A 185 -5.62 18.75 1.02
C TYR A 185 -4.35 19.29 0.35
N LEU A 186 -3.36 18.43 0.04
CA LEU A 186 -2.12 18.80 -0.64
C LEU A 186 -2.31 19.11 -2.13
N PHE A 187 -3.47 18.78 -2.70
CA PHE A 187 -3.82 18.94 -4.10
C PHE A 187 -4.99 19.91 -4.28
N ASP A 188 -4.93 21.03 -3.57
CA ASP A 188 -5.96 22.06 -3.61
C ASP A 188 -5.77 23.00 -4.81
N GLY A 189 -6.52 22.73 -5.88
CA GLY A 189 -6.52 23.53 -7.11
C GLY A 189 -6.93 25.00 -6.89
N SER A 190 -7.61 25.34 -5.78
CA SER A 190 -7.96 26.75 -5.48
C SER A 190 -6.74 27.62 -5.19
N LYS A 191 -5.63 27.02 -4.76
CA LYS A 191 -4.36 27.71 -4.48
C LYS A 191 -3.31 27.50 -5.57
N GLY A 192 -3.64 26.73 -6.62
CA GLY A 192 -2.68 26.31 -7.65
C GLY A 192 -1.57 25.39 -7.12
N TYR A 193 -1.72 24.87 -5.89
CA TYR A 193 -0.73 24.04 -5.22
C TYR A 193 -1.06 22.56 -5.42
N ALA A 194 -0.09 21.81 -5.92
CA ALA A 194 -0.25 20.41 -6.28
C ALA A 194 0.99 19.62 -5.85
N ALA A 195 1.23 19.63 -4.54
CA ALA A 195 2.35 18.97 -3.87
C ALA A 195 3.70 19.21 -4.59
N LEU A 196 4.13 20.47 -4.66
CA LEU A 196 5.39 20.91 -5.28
C LEU A 196 5.49 20.57 -6.77
N ASN A 197 4.40 20.72 -7.51
CA ASN A 197 4.32 20.32 -8.92
C ASN A 197 5.47 20.89 -9.78
N ASN A 198 5.75 22.19 -9.67
CA ASN A 198 6.84 22.84 -10.42
C ASN A 198 8.21 22.20 -10.12
N PHE A 199 8.45 21.83 -8.86
CA PHE A 199 9.69 21.16 -8.46
C PHE A 199 9.74 19.72 -8.94
N ARG A 200 8.64 18.97 -8.84
CA ARG A 200 8.56 17.59 -9.37
C ARG A 200 8.80 17.56 -10.88
N MET A 201 8.24 18.52 -11.62
CA MET A 201 8.48 18.69 -13.05
C MET A 201 9.94 19.04 -13.34
N ALA A 202 10.60 19.83 -12.49
CA ALA A 202 12.02 20.16 -12.63
C ALA A 202 12.95 18.96 -12.38
N CYS A 203 12.58 18.00 -11.52
CA CYS A 203 13.37 16.80 -11.24
C CYS A 203 13.45 15.82 -12.43
N GLY A 204 12.40 15.76 -13.25
CA GLY A 204 12.31 14.79 -14.34
C GLY A 204 10.91 14.66 -14.94
N GLU A 205 10.22 15.78 -15.13
CA GLU A 205 8.90 15.83 -15.80
C GLU A 205 7.84 14.90 -15.17
N GLY A 206 7.86 14.77 -13.83
CA GLY A 206 6.92 13.94 -13.08
C GLY A 206 7.33 12.45 -12.97
N ALA A 207 8.29 11.98 -13.76
CA ALA A 207 8.74 10.58 -13.70
C ALA A 207 9.48 10.22 -12.39
N CYS A 208 10.02 11.21 -11.68
CA CYS A 208 10.71 10.99 -10.40
C CYS A 208 9.78 10.67 -9.23
N TYR A 209 8.48 11.01 -9.34
CA TYR A 209 7.51 10.87 -8.26
C TYR A 209 6.17 10.30 -8.77
N PRO A 210 6.20 9.08 -9.34
CA PRO A 210 5.06 8.51 -10.03
C PRO A 210 3.84 8.28 -9.14
N ALA A 211 4.02 7.89 -7.87
CA ALA A 211 2.90 7.67 -6.97
C ALA A 211 2.20 8.98 -6.61
N ILE A 212 2.96 10.07 -6.44
CA ILE A 212 2.40 11.42 -6.30
C ILE A 212 1.58 11.80 -7.55
N GLU A 213 2.06 11.54 -8.77
CA GLU A 213 1.30 11.85 -10.00
C GLU A 213 -0.01 11.07 -10.08
N VAL A 214 0.03 9.76 -9.85
CA VAL A 214 -1.17 8.91 -9.87
C VAL A 214 -2.17 9.36 -8.82
N PHE A 215 -1.70 9.73 -7.63
CA PHE A 215 -2.56 10.25 -6.57
C PHE A 215 -3.15 11.62 -6.93
N ALA A 216 -2.38 12.51 -7.58
CA ALA A 216 -2.86 13.81 -8.03
C ALA A 216 -4.04 13.67 -8.99
N VAL A 217 -3.90 12.79 -9.99
CA VAL A 217 -4.96 12.46 -10.94
C VAL A 217 -6.19 11.89 -10.23
N HIS A 218 -6.00 10.90 -9.35
CA HIS A 218 -7.09 10.29 -8.57
C HIS A 218 -7.87 11.32 -7.74
N VAL A 219 -7.16 12.23 -7.05
CA VAL A 219 -7.81 13.29 -6.25
C VAL A 219 -8.59 14.26 -7.14
N GLN A 220 -8.08 14.59 -8.32
CA GLN A 220 -8.75 15.47 -9.27
C GLN A 220 -10.01 14.84 -9.87
N GLU A 221 -9.94 13.56 -10.26
CA GLU A 221 -11.09 12.79 -10.75
C GLU A 221 -12.19 12.71 -9.70
N LYS A 222 -11.83 12.35 -8.46
CA LYS A 222 -12.79 12.27 -7.34
C LYS A 222 -13.47 13.61 -7.05
N LYS A 223 -12.75 14.73 -7.19
CA LYS A 223 -13.33 16.08 -7.08
C LYS A 223 -14.31 16.37 -8.21
N TYR A 224 -13.98 15.98 -9.43
CA TYR A 224 -14.84 16.16 -10.60
C TYR A 224 -16.13 15.34 -10.49
N GLU A 225 -16.04 14.07 -10.09
CA GLU A 225 -17.19 13.20 -9.81
C GLU A 225 -18.12 13.80 -8.76
N ALA A 226 -17.56 14.28 -7.65
CA ALA A 226 -18.34 14.92 -6.59
C ALA A 226 -19.04 16.22 -7.03
N LEU A 227 -18.50 16.94 -8.01
CA LEU A 227 -19.14 18.12 -8.60
C LEU A 227 -20.29 17.74 -9.53
N ILE A 228 -20.13 16.68 -10.33
CA ILE A 228 -21.20 16.15 -11.18
C ILE A 228 -22.37 15.66 -10.32
N GLU A 229 -22.09 14.88 -9.28
CA GLU A 229 -23.13 14.37 -8.39
C GLU A 229 -23.95 15.51 -7.77
N LYS A 230 -23.29 16.57 -7.30
CA LYS A 230 -23.96 17.78 -6.77
C LYS A 230 -24.76 18.54 -7.83
N GLY A 231 -24.28 18.57 -9.08
CA GLY A 231 -24.99 19.20 -10.20
C GLY A 231 -26.19 18.40 -10.71
N ASN A 232 -26.18 17.08 -10.52
CA ASN A 232 -27.24 16.16 -10.91
C ASN A 232 -28.32 15.97 -9.83
N VAL A 233 -28.22 16.64 -8.68
CA VAL A 233 -29.33 16.76 -7.73
C VAL A 233 -30.36 17.72 -8.34
N VAL A 234 -31.30 17.15 -9.10
CA VAL A 234 -32.55 17.78 -9.57
C VAL A 234 -33.69 17.36 -8.66
#